data_AF-A0A9W7DJ77-F1
#
_entry.id   AF-A0A9W7DJ77-F1
#
_cell.length_a   1.000
_cell.length_b   1.000
_cell.length_c   1.000
_cell.angle_alpha   90.00
_cell.angle_beta   90.00
_cell.angle_gamma   90.00
#
_symmetry.space_group_name_H-M   'P 1'
#
loop_
_entity.id
_entity.type
_entity.pdbx_description
1 polymer ?
#
loop_
_entity_poly.entity_id
_entity_poly.type
_entity_poly.pdbx_seq_one_letter_code
_entity_poly.pdbx_strand_id
1 'polypeptide(L)'
;MSFDNNLEGYNAVQTMWYHYWNPSVNSFTTREPCKGARGGMFDCWSVAVAIHAIGDSAKYNKEMTLPIVDQAIRSVGKYYNPKIGAYSVYNGGNYNSGTEDICYDDCAHLLRGFLACYEGTNNEQYLKMAKDLMRFLLGGIVTHEKFGYQGLKWHYSKKYMSSISNCVSATCAMKLIPYAQSDAEKKQLYDFARVCLDFIWNHMFDESDGLIWDGIGKDSDVIDKNKYTYNTGNTLTAMCLMYKQDYV
;
A
#
# COMPACT_ATOMS: atom_id res chain seq x y z
N MET A 1 -34.53 4.01 11.93
CA MET A 1 -33.50 2.96 11.80
C MET A 1 -32.15 3.64 12.00
N SER A 2 -31.36 3.20 12.96
CA SER A 2 -29.97 3.67 13.11
C SER A 2 -29.12 3.02 12.03
N PHE A 3 -28.32 3.83 11.34
CA PHE A 3 -27.37 3.39 10.33
C PHE A 3 -26.14 2.78 11.05
N ASP A 4 -25.86 1.50 10.82
CA ASP A 4 -24.67 0.83 11.37
C ASP A 4 -23.54 0.88 10.34
N ASN A 5 -22.60 1.81 10.54
CA ASN A 5 -21.45 2.00 9.67
C ASN A 5 -20.63 0.70 9.47
N ASN A 6 -20.51 -0.13 10.51
CA ASN A 6 -19.71 -1.35 10.45
C ASN A 6 -20.40 -2.40 9.58
N LEU A 7 -21.72 -2.55 9.74
CA LEU A 7 -22.50 -3.46 8.91
C LEU A 7 -22.51 -3.03 7.44
N GLU A 8 -22.63 -1.73 7.17
CA GLU A 8 -22.56 -1.21 5.80
C GLU A 8 -21.18 -1.43 5.16
N GLY A 9 -20.10 -1.27 5.93
CA GLY A 9 -18.76 -1.64 5.49
C GLY A 9 -18.63 -3.13 5.11
N TYR A 10 -19.25 -4.02 5.91
CA TYR A 10 -19.34 -5.44 5.55
C TYR A 10 -20.15 -5.67 4.27
N ASN A 11 -21.33 -5.05 4.13
CA ASN A 11 -22.18 -5.20 2.96
C ASN A 11 -21.47 -4.75 1.67
N ALA A 12 -20.67 -3.68 1.75
CA ALA A 12 -19.84 -3.23 0.64
C ALA A 12 -18.76 -4.27 0.26
N VAL A 13 -18.06 -4.84 1.24
CA VAL A 13 -17.06 -5.90 1.00
C VAL A 13 -17.70 -7.16 0.43
N GLN A 14 -18.87 -7.55 0.95
CA GLN A 14 -19.63 -8.69 0.45
C GLN A 14 -20.02 -8.48 -1.02
N THR A 15 -20.52 -7.29 -1.36
CA THR A 15 -20.89 -6.94 -2.74
C THR A 15 -19.67 -6.97 -3.66
N MET A 16 -18.55 -6.37 -3.23
CA MET A 16 -17.28 -6.41 -3.96
C MET A 16 -16.83 -7.87 -4.20
N TRP A 17 -16.89 -8.71 -3.17
CA TRP A 17 -16.51 -10.12 -3.27
C TRP A 17 -17.37 -10.85 -4.32
N TYR A 18 -18.70 -10.78 -4.22
CA TYR A 18 -19.57 -11.47 -5.17
C TYR A 18 -19.45 -10.95 -6.61
N HIS A 19 -19.11 -9.68 -6.78
CA HIS A 19 -18.98 -9.09 -8.11
C HIS A 19 -17.64 -9.41 -8.78
N TYR A 20 -16.54 -9.33 -8.03
CA TYR A 20 -15.19 -9.37 -8.60
C TYR A 20 -14.43 -10.67 -8.31
N TRP A 21 -14.76 -11.40 -7.24
CA TRP A 21 -14.07 -12.64 -6.94
C TRP A 21 -14.42 -13.72 -7.97
N ASN A 22 -13.39 -14.29 -8.61
CA ASN A 22 -13.56 -15.38 -9.55
C ASN A 22 -12.98 -16.69 -8.97
N PRO A 23 -13.85 -17.65 -8.58
CA PRO A 23 -13.40 -18.90 -7.97
C PRO A 23 -12.69 -19.82 -8.98
N SER A 24 -12.91 -19.69 -10.29
CA SER A 24 -12.27 -20.58 -11.28
C SER A 24 -10.77 -20.30 -11.41
N VAL A 25 -10.35 -19.07 -11.10
CA VAL A 25 -8.94 -18.66 -11.11
C VAL A 25 -8.43 -18.30 -9.71
N ASN A 26 -9.24 -18.37 -8.66
CA ASN A 26 -8.87 -17.96 -7.30
C ASN A 26 -8.25 -16.56 -7.24
N SER A 27 -8.89 -15.57 -7.86
CA SER A 27 -8.42 -14.18 -7.86
C SER A 27 -9.55 -13.21 -8.22
N PHE A 28 -9.35 -11.92 -7.96
CA PHE A 28 -10.26 -10.87 -8.38
C PHE A 28 -10.10 -10.58 -9.87
N THR A 29 -11.20 -10.57 -10.62
CA THR A 29 -11.23 -10.32 -12.06
C THR A 29 -12.28 -9.28 -12.42
N THR A 30 -12.11 -8.63 -13.55
CA THR A 30 -13.14 -7.80 -14.20
C THR A 30 -13.56 -8.41 -15.52
N ARG A 31 -14.84 -8.24 -15.87
CA ARG A 31 -15.37 -8.54 -17.21
C ARG A 31 -15.30 -7.32 -18.14
N GLU A 32 -15.28 -6.13 -17.54
CA GLU A 32 -15.22 -4.86 -18.25
C GLU A 32 -13.77 -4.37 -18.35
N PRO A 33 -13.31 -3.94 -19.53
CA PRO A 33 -12.02 -3.30 -19.66
C PRO A 33 -11.94 -2.05 -18.78
N CYS A 34 -10.96 -2.01 -17.88
CA CYS A 34 -10.73 -0.87 -17.01
C CYS A 34 -9.23 -0.57 -16.87
N LYS A 35 -8.92 0.66 -16.45
CA LYS A 35 -7.56 0.98 -15.99
C LYS A 35 -7.26 0.10 -14.77
N GLY A 36 -6.06 -0.45 -14.73
CA GLY A 36 -5.63 -1.38 -13.67
C GLY A 36 -6.07 -2.82 -13.86
N ALA A 37 -6.44 -3.23 -15.08
CA ALA A 37 -6.62 -4.62 -15.42
C ALA A 37 -6.00 -4.97 -16.78
N ARG A 38 -5.45 -6.19 -16.90
CA ARG A 38 -4.95 -6.77 -18.14
C ARG A 38 -5.52 -8.18 -18.32
N GLY A 39 -6.14 -8.45 -19.47
CA GLY A 39 -6.75 -9.76 -19.74
C GLY A 39 -7.83 -10.16 -18.73
N GLY A 40 -8.59 -9.18 -18.23
CA GLY A 40 -9.61 -9.38 -17.19
C GLY A 40 -9.06 -9.56 -15.77
N MET A 41 -7.73 -9.52 -15.60
CA MET A 41 -7.09 -9.64 -14.29
C MET A 41 -6.67 -8.29 -13.76
N PHE A 42 -7.05 -7.99 -12.52
CA PHE A 42 -6.61 -6.77 -11.86
C PHE A 42 -5.09 -6.75 -11.64
N ASP A 43 -4.53 -5.56 -11.53
CA ASP A 43 -3.16 -5.35 -11.07
C ASP A 43 -3.06 -5.46 -9.54
N CYS A 44 -1.82 -5.43 -9.06
CA CYS A 44 -1.47 -5.71 -7.68
C CYS A 44 -2.08 -4.69 -6.72
N TRP A 45 -1.97 -3.39 -7.01
CA TRP A 45 -2.54 -2.37 -6.12
C TRP A 45 -4.07 -2.43 -6.07
N SER A 46 -4.77 -2.78 -7.15
CA SER A 46 -6.23 -2.97 -7.12
C SER A 46 -6.62 -4.13 -6.19
N VAL A 47 -5.91 -5.27 -6.27
CA VAL A 47 -6.10 -6.41 -5.37
C VAL A 47 -5.76 -6.03 -3.92
N ALA A 48 -4.72 -5.22 -3.72
CA ALA A 48 -4.32 -4.75 -2.40
C ALA A 48 -5.39 -3.88 -1.73
N VAL A 49 -6.06 -3.01 -2.49
CA VAL A 49 -7.19 -2.21 -1.98
C VAL A 49 -8.37 -3.11 -1.57
N ALA A 50 -8.69 -4.15 -2.35
CA ALA A 50 -9.71 -5.12 -1.99
C ALA A 50 -9.36 -5.87 -0.69
N ILE A 51 -8.10 -6.30 -0.54
CA ILE A 51 -7.61 -6.97 0.67
C ILE A 51 -7.65 -6.04 1.88
N HIS A 52 -7.29 -4.78 1.71
CA HIS A 52 -7.38 -3.78 2.77
C HIS A 52 -8.82 -3.63 3.28
N ALA A 53 -9.79 -3.53 2.37
CA ALA A 53 -11.21 -3.47 2.74
C ALA A 53 -11.68 -4.75 3.45
N ILE A 54 -11.24 -5.93 3.00
CA ILE A 54 -11.53 -7.21 3.66
C ILE A 54 -10.93 -7.25 5.08
N GLY A 55 -9.70 -6.78 5.26
CA GLY A 55 -9.04 -6.70 6.57
C GLY A 55 -9.79 -5.78 7.54
N ASP A 56 -10.17 -4.58 7.08
CA ASP A 56 -10.98 -3.64 7.87
C ASP A 56 -12.34 -4.23 8.23
N SER A 57 -13.00 -4.91 7.29
CA SER A 57 -14.27 -5.59 7.57
C SER A 57 -14.11 -6.71 8.59
N ALA A 58 -13.01 -7.48 8.53
CA ALA A 58 -12.72 -8.54 9.51
C ALA A 58 -12.45 -8.00 10.93
N LYS A 59 -12.06 -6.72 11.08
CA LYS A 59 -11.88 -6.08 12.39
C LYS A 59 -13.20 -5.86 13.14
N TYR A 60 -14.27 -5.55 12.41
CA TYR A 60 -15.57 -5.21 13.00
C TYR A 60 -16.65 -6.28 12.81
N ASN A 61 -16.55 -7.08 11.73
CA ASN A 61 -17.49 -8.15 11.36
C ASN A 61 -16.73 -9.45 11.13
N LYS A 62 -15.94 -9.86 12.13
CA LYS A 62 -14.96 -10.93 12.03
C LYS A 62 -15.55 -12.24 11.52
N GLU A 63 -16.54 -12.80 12.21
CA GLU A 63 -17.12 -14.10 11.86
C GLU A 63 -17.68 -14.13 10.43
N MET A 64 -18.30 -13.04 9.99
CA MET A 64 -18.88 -12.93 8.66
C MET A 64 -17.84 -12.77 7.55
N THR A 65 -16.67 -12.22 7.87
CA THR A 65 -15.62 -11.90 6.89
C THR A 65 -14.53 -12.96 6.83
N LEU A 66 -14.25 -13.64 7.95
CA LEU A 66 -13.21 -14.69 8.05
C LEU A 66 -13.20 -15.70 6.90
N PRO A 67 -14.35 -16.19 6.38
CA PRO A 67 -14.35 -17.18 5.30
C PRO A 67 -13.63 -16.76 4.01
N ILE A 68 -13.50 -15.44 3.75
CA ILE A 68 -12.92 -14.92 2.51
C ILE A 68 -11.48 -14.39 2.68
N VAL A 69 -11.02 -14.14 3.91
CA VAL A 69 -9.72 -13.48 4.18
C VAL A 69 -8.56 -14.28 3.61
N ASP A 70 -8.42 -15.53 4.00
CA ASP A 70 -7.31 -16.39 3.57
C ASP A 70 -7.29 -16.59 2.05
N GLN A 71 -8.47 -16.68 1.43
CA GLN A 71 -8.58 -16.86 -0.01
C GLN A 71 -8.17 -15.59 -0.76
N ALA A 72 -8.57 -14.41 -0.27
CA ALA A 72 -8.15 -13.12 -0.80
C ALA A 72 -6.62 -12.96 -0.69
N ILE A 73 -6.04 -13.26 0.47
CA ILE A 73 -4.59 -13.19 0.69
C ILE A 73 -3.85 -14.16 -0.22
N ARG A 74 -4.29 -15.41 -0.34
CA ARG A 74 -3.63 -16.38 -1.24
C ARG A 74 -3.58 -15.90 -2.69
N SER A 75 -4.56 -15.13 -3.15
CA SER A 75 -4.57 -14.60 -4.52
C SER A 75 -3.37 -13.70 -4.85
N VAL A 76 -2.77 -13.04 -3.85
CA VAL A 76 -1.58 -12.17 -4.05
C VAL A 76 -0.32 -12.97 -4.35
N GLY A 77 -0.29 -14.26 -4.02
CA GLY A 77 0.84 -15.14 -4.29
C GLY A 77 1.18 -15.23 -5.79
N LYS A 78 0.23 -14.89 -6.67
CA LYS A 78 0.46 -14.83 -8.12
C LYS A 78 1.26 -13.62 -8.60
N TYR A 79 1.35 -12.60 -7.75
CA TYR A 79 2.12 -11.37 -8.00
C TYR A 79 3.49 -11.45 -7.33
N TYR A 80 3.68 -12.35 -6.37
CA TYR A 80 4.94 -12.45 -5.63
C TYR A 80 6.09 -12.90 -6.55
N ASN A 81 7.17 -12.13 -6.55
CA ASN A 81 8.42 -12.44 -7.19
C ASN A 81 9.44 -12.86 -6.10
N PRO A 82 9.76 -14.16 -5.97
CA PRO A 82 10.63 -14.65 -4.90
C PRO A 82 12.10 -14.22 -5.05
N LYS A 83 12.55 -13.86 -6.27
CA LYS A 83 13.92 -13.37 -6.51
C LYS A 83 14.14 -11.99 -5.91
N ILE A 84 13.11 -11.14 -5.96
CA ILE A 84 13.18 -9.76 -5.45
C ILE A 84 12.62 -9.68 -4.02
N GLY A 85 11.72 -10.59 -3.64
CA GLY A 85 11.04 -10.54 -2.33
C GLY A 85 9.95 -9.47 -2.27
N ALA A 86 9.33 -9.16 -3.42
CA ALA A 86 8.30 -8.14 -3.58
C ALA A 86 7.22 -8.60 -4.57
N TYR A 87 6.22 -7.76 -4.82
CA TYR A 87 5.07 -8.10 -5.66
C TYR A 87 5.06 -7.26 -6.92
N SER A 88 4.84 -7.93 -8.05
CA SER A 88 4.80 -7.34 -9.37
C SER A 88 3.45 -6.70 -9.65
N VAL A 89 3.42 -5.68 -10.50
CA VAL A 89 2.19 -4.98 -10.93
C VAL A 89 1.18 -5.97 -11.49
N TYR A 90 1.62 -6.86 -12.39
CA TYR A 90 0.75 -7.87 -13.00
C TYR A 90 1.06 -9.27 -12.49
N ASN A 91 0.00 -10.08 -12.40
CA ASN A 91 0.14 -11.49 -12.03
C ASN A 91 0.98 -12.26 -13.07
N GLY A 92 1.72 -13.27 -12.60
CA GLY A 92 2.48 -14.18 -13.46
C GLY A 92 1.70 -15.44 -13.89
N GLY A 93 0.40 -15.50 -13.62
CA GLY A 93 -0.45 -16.67 -13.88
C GLY A 93 -0.35 -17.80 -12.83
N ASN A 94 0.85 -18.03 -12.26
CA ASN A 94 1.11 -19.06 -11.24
C ASN A 94 1.55 -18.45 -9.91
N TYR A 95 1.53 -19.24 -8.82
CA TYR A 95 2.12 -18.79 -7.55
C TYR A 95 3.63 -18.57 -7.69
N ASN A 96 4.13 -17.53 -7.01
CA ASN A 96 5.54 -17.14 -6.98
C ASN A 96 6.14 -16.90 -8.38
N SER A 97 5.31 -16.42 -9.32
CA SER A 97 5.69 -16.19 -10.72
C SER A 97 5.63 -14.73 -11.15
N GLY A 98 5.57 -13.80 -10.18
CA GLY A 98 5.60 -12.36 -10.45
C GLY A 98 6.79 -11.95 -11.33
N THR A 99 6.59 -10.93 -12.17
CA THR A 99 7.59 -10.36 -13.07
C THR A 99 8.52 -9.36 -12.37
N GLU A 100 9.46 -8.74 -13.09
CA GLU A 100 10.32 -7.66 -12.56
C GLU A 100 9.70 -6.25 -12.69
N ASP A 101 8.45 -6.16 -13.15
CA ASP A 101 7.63 -4.93 -13.16
C ASP A 101 7.05 -4.73 -11.74
N ILE A 102 7.73 -3.96 -10.90
CA ILE A 102 7.48 -3.84 -9.46
C ILE A 102 7.47 -2.37 -9.06
N CYS A 103 6.35 -1.93 -8.50
CA CYS A 103 6.19 -0.60 -7.93
C CYS A 103 6.19 -0.62 -6.39
N TYR A 104 6.75 0.42 -5.79
CA TYR A 104 6.83 0.57 -4.33
C TYR A 104 5.49 0.93 -3.71
N ASP A 105 4.68 1.73 -4.40
CA ASP A 105 3.29 2.02 -4.02
C ASP A 105 2.41 0.77 -4.04
N ASP A 106 2.48 -0.09 -5.07
CA ASP A 106 1.78 -1.38 -5.10
C ASP A 106 2.14 -2.24 -3.87
N CYS A 107 3.43 -2.35 -3.57
CA CYS A 107 3.92 -3.07 -2.40
C CYS A 107 3.48 -2.42 -1.09
N ALA A 108 3.44 -1.09 -1.00
CA ALA A 108 2.97 -0.38 0.17
C ALA A 108 1.45 -0.57 0.39
N HIS A 109 0.65 -0.58 -0.68
CA HIS A 109 -0.76 -0.91 -0.60
C HIS A 109 -0.98 -2.35 -0.11
N LEU A 110 -0.19 -3.32 -0.61
CA LEU A 110 -0.25 -4.70 -0.13
C LEU A 110 0.12 -4.82 1.34
N LEU A 111 1.20 -4.15 1.77
CA LEU A 111 1.59 -4.10 3.19
C LEU A 111 0.42 -3.62 4.04
N ARG A 112 -0.22 -2.50 3.63
CA ARG A 112 -1.38 -1.96 4.33
C ARG A 112 -2.52 -2.98 4.42
N GLY A 113 -2.79 -3.70 3.33
CA GLY A 113 -3.79 -4.78 3.29
C GLY A 113 -3.45 -5.95 4.23
N PHE A 114 -2.20 -6.44 4.21
CA PHE A 114 -1.76 -7.51 5.09
C PHE A 114 -1.83 -7.11 6.56
N LEU A 115 -1.46 -5.86 6.88
CA LEU A 115 -1.55 -5.36 8.24
C LEU A 115 -3.00 -5.26 8.71
N ALA A 116 -3.93 -4.79 7.86
CA ALA A 116 -5.36 -4.78 8.20
C ALA A 116 -5.91 -6.20 8.41
N CYS A 117 -5.53 -7.16 7.56
CA CYS A 117 -5.90 -8.57 7.76
C CYS A 117 -5.31 -9.14 9.05
N TYR A 118 -4.08 -8.78 9.42
CA TYR A 118 -3.52 -9.13 10.73
C TYR A 118 -4.37 -8.56 11.87
N GLU A 119 -4.65 -7.25 11.85
CA GLU A 119 -5.48 -6.58 12.86
C GLU A 119 -6.88 -7.22 13.01
N GLY A 120 -7.49 -7.67 11.90
CA GLY A 120 -8.81 -8.32 11.93
C GLY A 120 -8.78 -9.78 12.37
N THR A 121 -7.73 -10.52 12.04
CA THR A 121 -7.68 -11.99 12.23
C THR A 121 -6.83 -12.45 13.41
N ASN A 122 -5.80 -11.68 13.78
CA ASN A 122 -4.66 -12.06 14.61
C ASN A 122 -3.79 -13.18 14.00
N ASN A 123 -3.82 -13.37 12.67
CA ASN A 123 -2.97 -14.35 12.01
C ASN A 123 -1.56 -13.76 11.78
N GLU A 124 -0.59 -14.22 12.57
CA GLU A 124 0.82 -13.78 12.53
C GLU A 124 1.50 -13.91 11.16
N GLN A 125 1.00 -14.79 10.28
CA GLN A 125 1.50 -14.87 8.91
C GLN A 125 1.31 -13.54 8.16
N TYR A 126 0.21 -12.84 8.40
CA TYR A 126 -0.10 -11.57 7.73
C TYR A 126 0.79 -10.44 8.24
N LEU A 127 1.07 -10.40 9.55
CA LEU A 127 2.05 -9.47 10.11
C LEU A 127 3.44 -9.74 9.53
N LYS A 128 3.84 -11.01 9.43
CA LYS A 128 5.11 -11.38 8.79
C LYS A 128 5.18 -10.87 7.35
N MET A 129 4.15 -11.09 6.54
CA MET A 129 4.09 -10.59 5.15
C MET A 129 4.19 -9.06 5.08
N ALA A 130 3.53 -8.34 5.99
CA ALA A 130 3.64 -6.89 6.09
C ALA A 130 5.08 -6.44 6.42
N LYS A 131 5.73 -7.08 7.41
CA LYS A 131 7.12 -6.78 7.77
C LYS A 131 8.12 -7.14 6.67
N ASP A 132 7.87 -8.23 5.93
CA ASP A 132 8.68 -8.62 4.76
C ASP A 132 8.63 -7.51 3.69
N LEU A 133 7.44 -6.99 3.38
CA LEU A 133 7.28 -5.85 2.46
C LEU A 133 7.91 -4.57 2.98
N MET A 134 7.80 -4.29 4.29
CA MET A 134 8.45 -3.11 4.87
C MET A 134 9.95 -3.11 4.61
N ARG A 135 10.61 -4.27 4.72
CA ARG A 135 12.04 -4.38 4.40
C ARG A 135 12.35 -4.08 2.94
N PHE A 136 11.47 -4.46 2.02
CA PHE A 136 11.59 -4.07 0.61
C PHE A 136 11.45 -2.55 0.44
N LEU A 137 10.46 -1.92 1.09
CA LEU A 137 10.20 -0.48 1.01
C LEU A 137 11.37 0.36 1.54
N LEU A 138 12.01 -0.06 2.65
CA LEU A 138 13.21 0.60 3.19
C LEU A 138 14.32 0.74 2.14
N GLY A 139 14.47 -0.23 1.24
CA GLY A 139 15.47 -0.22 0.17
C GLY A 139 15.11 0.65 -1.05
N GLY A 140 13.96 1.33 -1.05
CA GLY A 140 13.52 2.17 -2.16
C GLY A 140 13.95 3.63 -2.07
N ILE A 141 14.48 4.08 -0.94
CA ILE A 141 14.88 5.47 -0.75
C ILE A 141 16.07 5.77 -1.66
N VAL A 142 15.95 6.84 -2.44
CA VAL A 142 17.00 7.36 -3.30
C VAL A 142 17.25 8.83 -2.99
N THR A 143 18.46 9.30 -3.31
CA THR A 143 18.83 10.72 -3.19
C THR A 143 18.70 11.39 -4.56
N HIS A 144 18.08 12.56 -4.58
CA HIS A 144 18.01 13.41 -5.76
C HIS A 144 19.41 13.88 -6.16
N GLU A 145 19.78 13.70 -7.42
CA GLU A 145 21.15 13.93 -7.93
C GLU A 145 21.56 15.41 -7.88
N LYS A 146 20.63 16.31 -8.20
CA LYS A 146 20.85 17.77 -8.19
C LYS A 146 20.63 18.44 -6.83
N PHE A 147 19.57 18.07 -6.10
CA PHE A 147 19.13 18.80 -4.92
C PHE A 147 19.46 18.11 -3.59
N GLY A 148 19.92 16.85 -3.61
CA GLY A 148 20.41 16.14 -2.43
C GLY A 148 19.34 15.68 -1.43
N TYR A 149 18.06 16.06 -1.58
CA TYR A 149 16.98 15.51 -0.75
C TYR A 149 16.69 14.04 -1.09
N GLN A 150 16.11 13.32 -0.13
CA GLN A 150 15.77 11.92 -0.27
C GLN A 150 14.28 11.73 -0.56
N GLY A 151 13.92 10.65 -1.22
CA GLY A 151 12.53 10.26 -1.45
C GLY A 151 12.43 8.82 -1.92
N LEU A 152 11.25 8.23 -1.78
CA LEU A 152 10.98 6.86 -2.24
C LEU A 152 10.74 6.83 -3.75
N LYS A 153 11.45 5.95 -4.46
CA LYS A 153 11.22 5.73 -5.89
C LYS A 153 9.88 5.04 -6.13
N TRP A 154 9.24 5.37 -7.25
CA TRP A 154 7.98 4.77 -7.67
C TRP A 154 8.14 3.31 -8.09
N HIS A 155 9.10 3.03 -8.96
CA HIS A 155 9.29 1.71 -9.56
C HIS A 155 10.73 1.21 -9.39
N TYR A 156 10.90 -0.10 -9.21
CA TYR A 156 12.17 -0.77 -8.92
C TYR A 156 13.32 -0.36 -9.84
N SER A 157 13.06 -0.29 -11.16
CA SER A 157 14.04 0.07 -12.19
C SER A 157 13.96 1.53 -12.68
N LYS A 158 13.05 2.36 -12.16
CA LYS A 158 12.85 3.74 -12.65
C LYS A 158 13.45 4.75 -11.68
N LYS A 159 13.68 5.94 -12.19
CA LYS A 159 14.29 7.06 -11.45
C LYS A 159 13.28 8.02 -10.81
N TYR A 160 11.99 7.82 -11.07
CA TYR A 160 10.92 8.69 -10.59
C TYR A 160 10.67 8.49 -9.10
N MET A 161 10.64 9.56 -8.32
CA MET A 161 10.18 9.59 -6.93
C MET A 161 8.76 10.13 -6.93
N SER A 162 7.81 9.36 -6.42
CA SER A 162 6.39 9.72 -6.46
C SER A 162 5.85 9.97 -5.05
N SER A 163 4.94 10.94 -4.94
CA SER A 163 4.21 11.23 -3.71
C SER A 163 3.47 10.00 -3.20
N ILE A 164 2.89 9.19 -4.09
CA ILE A 164 2.13 7.99 -3.73
C ILE A 164 2.96 6.94 -3.01
N SER A 165 4.16 6.66 -3.53
CA SER A 165 5.06 5.70 -2.89
C SER A 165 5.48 6.22 -1.52
N ASN A 166 5.82 7.50 -1.40
CA ASN A 166 6.22 8.12 -0.13
C ASN A 166 5.06 8.11 0.90
N CYS A 167 3.86 8.57 0.55
CA CYS A 167 2.79 8.78 1.52
C CYS A 167 2.18 7.47 2.04
N VAL A 168 1.99 6.46 1.19
CA VAL A 168 1.47 5.15 1.61
C VAL A 168 2.53 4.40 2.39
N SER A 169 3.80 4.48 2.00
CA SER A 169 4.89 3.81 2.72
C SER A 169 5.14 4.45 4.09
N ALA A 170 5.05 5.78 4.21
CA ALA A 170 5.08 6.46 5.50
C ALA A 170 3.93 6.00 6.40
N THR A 171 2.71 5.93 5.87
CA THR A 171 1.54 5.40 6.60
C THR A 171 1.79 3.99 7.10
N CYS A 172 2.33 3.11 6.25
CA CYS A 172 2.62 1.72 6.59
C CYS A 172 3.68 1.60 7.68
N ALA A 173 4.78 2.35 7.58
CA ALA A 173 5.84 2.36 8.58
C ALA A 173 5.32 2.82 9.94
N MET A 174 4.54 3.90 9.97
CA MET A 174 3.91 4.39 11.20
C MET A 174 2.93 3.36 11.81
N LYS A 175 2.11 2.69 10.99
CA LYS A 175 1.20 1.64 11.48
C LYS A 175 1.94 0.39 11.97
N LEU A 176 3.19 0.17 11.56
CA LEU A 176 4.02 -0.96 12.01
C LEU A 176 4.74 -0.71 13.34
N ILE A 177 4.90 0.55 13.78
CA ILE A 177 5.60 0.90 15.03
C ILE A 177 5.07 0.13 16.26
N PRO A 178 3.74 -0.02 16.48
CA PRO A 178 3.21 -0.80 17.59
C PRO A 178 3.61 -2.28 17.60
N TYR A 179 4.04 -2.81 16.45
CA TYR A 179 4.43 -4.20 16.26
C TYR A 179 5.95 -4.39 16.14
N ALA A 180 6.73 -3.34 16.37
CA ALA A 180 8.18 -3.40 16.38
C ALA A 180 8.70 -4.20 17.60
N GLN A 181 9.74 -5.01 17.37
CA GLN A 181 10.33 -5.92 18.36
C GLN A 181 11.49 -5.27 19.14
N SER A 182 11.93 -4.08 18.73
CA SER A 182 13.00 -3.33 19.38
C SER A 182 12.84 -1.84 19.16
N ASP A 183 13.46 -1.03 20.02
CA ASP A 183 13.48 0.44 19.83
C ASP A 183 14.29 0.85 18.59
N ALA A 184 15.26 0.02 18.16
CA ALA A 184 15.96 0.21 16.90
C ALA A 184 15.03 0.04 15.69
N GLU A 185 14.14 -0.97 15.69
CA GLU A 185 13.13 -1.16 14.65
C GLU A 185 12.11 0.00 14.66
N LYS A 186 11.63 0.42 15.85
CA LYS A 186 10.74 1.59 15.96
C LYS A 186 11.37 2.84 15.37
N LYS A 187 12.64 3.11 15.73
CA LYS A 187 13.38 4.27 15.23
C LYS A 187 13.55 4.20 13.70
N GLN A 188 13.89 3.04 13.15
CA GLN A 188 14.01 2.85 11.70
C GLN A 188 12.69 3.14 10.97
N LEU A 189 11.56 2.64 11.49
CA LEU A 189 10.24 2.88 10.91
C LEU A 189 9.86 4.36 10.96
N TYR A 190 10.08 5.01 12.11
CA TYR A 190 9.81 6.42 12.29
C TYR A 190 10.68 7.29 11.38
N ASP A 191 12.00 7.05 11.33
CA ASP A 191 12.93 7.80 10.47
C ASP A 191 12.58 7.62 9.00
N PHE A 192 12.20 6.40 8.58
CA PHE A 192 11.75 6.15 7.22
C PHE A 192 10.47 6.94 6.88
N ALA A 193 9.48 6.94 7.77
CA ALA A 193 8.26 7.72 7.57
C ALA A 193 8.56 9.22 7.50
N ARG A 194 9.50 9.70 8.33
CA ARG A 194 9.94 11.10 8.34
C ARG A 194 10.59 11.49 7.01
N VAL A 195 11.51 10.68 6.48
CA VAL A 195 12.13 10.92 5.17
C VAL A 195 11.08 11.04 4.06
N CYS A 196 10.09 10.14 4.06
CA CYS A 196 9.01 10.17 3.06
C CYS A 196 8.13 11.42 3.20
N LEU A 197 7.80 11.82 4.44
CA LEU A 197 6.99 13.01 4.71
C LEU A 197 7.75 14.31 4.45
N ASP A 198 9.05 14.36 4.76
CA ASP A 198 9.91 15.49 4.47
C ASP A 198 10.00 15.73 2.95
N PHE A 199 10.09 14.66 2.14
CA PHE A 199 10.00 14.78 0.68
C PHE A 199 8.68 15.42 0.23
N ILE A 200 7.56 14.94 0.77
CA ILE A 200 6.24 15.44 0.39
C ILE A 200 6.07 16.89 0.83
N TRP A 201 6.30 17.18 2.11
CA TRP A 201 6.02 18.48 2.70
C TRP A 201 6.90 19.59 2.12
N ASN A 202 8.19 19.32 1.90
CA ASN A 202 9.11 20.36 1.47
C ASN A 202 9.17 20.53 -0.05
N HIS A 203 8.71 19.55 -0.83
CA HIS A 203 8.92 19.56 -2.28
C HIS A 203 7.65 19.31 -3.11
N MET A 204 6.68 18.57 -2.60
CA MET A 204 5.46 18.19 -3.34
C MET A 204 4.20 18.93 -2.86
N PHE A 205 4.24 19.55 -1.69
CA PHE A 205 3.12 20.33 -1.15
C PHE A 205 2.95 21.64 -1.93
N ASP A 206 1.76 21.84 -2.47
CA ASP A 206 1.38 23.09 -3.12
C ASP A 206 0.71 24.01 -2.12
N GLU A 207 1.45 25.02 -1.64
CA GLU A 207 0.96 25.99 -0.65
C GLU A 207 -0.25 26.80 -1.14
N SER A 208 -0.49 26.86 -2.46
CA SER A 208 -1.60 27.66 -3.00
C SER A 208 -2.99 27.05 -2.74
N ASP A 209 -3.08 25.73 -2.61
CA ASP A 209 -4.35 25.03 -2.37
C ASP A 209 -4.27 23.87 -1.35
N GLY A 210 -3.09 23.62 -0.78
CA GLY A 210 -2.88 22.58 0.23
C GLY A 210 -2.91 21.15 -0.33
N LEU A 211 -2.82 20.97 -1.65
CA LEU A 211 -2.81 19.67 -2.29
C LEU A 211 -1.38 19.21 -2.63
N ILE A 212 -1.23 17.91 -2.91
CA ILE A 212 0.07 17.27 -3.14
C ILE A 212 0.27 16.96 -4.63
N TRP A 213 1.34 17.48 -5.23
CA TRP A 213 1.80 17.16 -6.59
C TRP A 213 2.25 15.69 -6.72
N ASP A 214 2.44 15.21 -7.95
CA ASP A 214 2.63 13.78 -8.20
C ASP A 214 4.05 13.30 -7.89
N GLY A 215 5.08 14.04 -8.30
CA GLY A 215 6.46 13.60 -8.11
C GLY A 215 7.49 14.28 -8.99
N ILE A 216 8.69 13.71 -9.00
CA ILE A 216 9.84 14.22 -9.76
C ILE A 216 10.82 13.09 -10.09
N GLY A 217 11.49 13.17 -11.24
CA GLY A 217 12.64 12.32 -11.54
C GLY A 217 13.83 12.68 -10.65
N LYS A 218 14.54 11.70 -10.06
CA LYS A 218 15.73 11.98 -9.21
C LYS A 218 16.87 12.71 -9.95
N ASP A 219 16.82 12.72 -11.27
CA ASP A 219 17.75 13.37 -12.20
C ASP A 219 17.09 14.54 -12.97
N SER A 220 15.90 14.98 -12.57
CA SER A 220 15.13 16.05 -13.22
C SER A 220 15.07 17.30 -12.34
N ASP A 221 14.71 18.43 -12.93
CA ASP A 221 14.30 19.64 -12.20
C ASP A 221 12.86 20.06 -12.52
N VAL A 222 12.11 19.20 -13.22
CA VAL A 222 10.71 19.42 -13.58
C VAL A 222 9.82 18.54 -12.72
N ILE A 223 9.08 19.18 -11.81
CA ILE A 223 8.07 18.52 -10.99
C ILE A 223 6.81 18.24 -11.84
N ASP A 224 6.27 17.02 -11.74
CA ASP A 224 4.92 16.73 -12.21
C ASP A 224 3.90 17.27 -11.20
N LYS A 225 3.19 18.32 -11.61
CA LYS A 225 2.22 19.04 -10.77
C LYS A 225 0.80 18.47 -10.82
N ASN A 226 0.60 17.30 -11.45
CA ASN A 226 -0.67 16.61 -11.39
C ASN A 226 -1.05 16.31 -9.93
N LYS A 227 -2.34 16.39 -9.62
CA LYS A 227 -2.86 16.22 -8.25
C LYS A 227 -3.87 15.08 -8.23
N TYR A 228 -3.60 14.11 -7.37
CA TYR A 228 -4.49 12.98 -7.13
C TYR A 228 -4.96 12.99 -5.69
N THR A 229 -6.26 12.76 -5.48
CA THR A 229 -6.89 12.79 -4.15
C THR A 229 -6.18 11.87 -3.15
N TYR A 230 -5.69 10.73 -3.62
CA TYR A 230 -4.96 9.77 -2.79
C TYR A 230 -3.60 10.29 -2.31
N ASN A 231 -2.93 11.20 -3.04
CA ASN A 231 -1.64 11.76 -2.60
C ASN A 231 -1.85 12.60 -1.34
N THR A 232 -2.86 13.48 -1.37
CA THR A 232 -3.26 14.28 -0.22
C THR A 232 -3.78 13.38 0.91
N GLY A 233 -4.74 12.49 0.64
CA GLY A 233 -5.38 11.68 1.69
C GLY A 233 -4.41 10.76 2.47
N ASN A 234 -3.46 10.11 1.79
CA ASN A 234 -2.47 9.28 2.49
C ASN A 234 -1.43 10.14 3.22
N THR A 235 -1.08 11.32 2.70
CA THR A 235 -0.18 12.26 3.40
C THR A 235 -0.80 12.72 4.72
N LEU A 236 -2.08 13.14 4.70
CA LEU A 236 -2.80 13.49 5.92
C LEU A 236 -2.80 12.33 6.93
N THR A 237 -3.07 11.10 6.46
CA THR A 237 -3.08 9.92 7.32
C THR A 237 -1.72 9.70 8.00
N ALA A 238 -0.64 9.74 7.24
CA ALA A 238 0.71 9.57 7.77
C ALA A 238 1.10 10.68 8.75
N MET A 239 0.78 11.95 8.46
CA MET A 239 1.01 13.07 9.37
C MET A 239 0.24 12.94 10.68
N CYS A 240 -1.03 12.53 10.64
CA CYS A 240 -1.82 12.30 11.86
C CYS A 240 -1.24 11.16 12.71
N LEU A 241 -0.75 10.08 12.08
CA LEU A 241 -0.10 8.99 12.79
C LEU A 241 1.23 9.44 13.43
N MET A 242 2.01 10.25 12.71
CA MET A 242 3.27 10.81 13.23
C MET A 242 3.04 11.77 14.38
N TYR A 243 2.08 12.69 14.25
CA TYR A 243 1.64 13.56 15.34
C TYR A 243 1.21 12.74 16.56
N LYS A 244 0.42 11.67 16.39
CA LYS A 244 0.07 10.81 17.53
C LYS A 244 1.29 10.15 18.18
N GLN A 245 2.33 9.82 17.40
CA GLN A 245 3.54 9.19 17.92
C GLN A 245 4.45 10.17 18.67
N ASP A 246 4.48 11.45 18.28
CA ASP A 246 5.35 12.48 18.87
C ASP A 246 4.83 13.02 20.21
N TYR A 247 3.53 12.88 20.47
CA TYR A 247 2.84 13.42 21.64
C TYR A 247 2.34 12.34 22.61
N VAL A 248 2.89 11.12 22.51
CA VAL A 248 2.70 10.00 23.45
C VAL A 248 4.00 9.76 24.20
#